data_AF-A0A836JUJ6-F1
#
_entry.id   AF-A0A836JUJ6-F1
#
_cell.length_a   1.000
_cell.length_b   1.000
_cell.length_c   1.000
_cell.angle_alpha   90.00
_cell.angle_beta   90.00
_cell.angle_gamma   90.00
#
_symmetry.space_group_name_H-M   'P 1'
#
loop_
_entity.id
_entity.type
_entity.pdbx_description
1 polymer ?
#
loop_
_entity_poly.entity_id
_entity_poly.type
_entity_poly.pdbx_seq_one_letter_code
_entity_poly.pdbx_strand_id
1 'polypeptide(L)'
;MKRVKIVPDRPNHLFESWLEEWRNEAVLRNSELHNHFAKALDSLKRYPLPLESGKECIILQHFGTKLCSMLDKKLEEYRRQKSTRVVDACVSKAGSSNEDCTTTSRKKPVEECQTIEIQEKTTVCKQAKNTKKNAPERLVNINDIGPKEADRQISFEPNTFDIILLVDTQETCGGKTKPQHDATIAELTQLNVLFEVRRLKIGDFAWIARCRKTNDELIMPYIIERKRMDDLSASIVDGRFHEQKFRLKQSGIENLMYIVENIDKNSRYSVPLSSLLQASVNCLIQDGFTVKYTRNHKDSMLHLSCITKILIKLYKDKRLVGCKKEYLTQTDNVGSAVRLMEFKEFNKASSKQRTFKVSEMFIRQLLQLKGMSIDKAMAIVERYASPQILITALGNSGKNGEQLLANIQVDKKRRLGPAISKTIYQLYTMNELR
;
A
#
# COMPACT_ATOMS: atom_id res chain seq x y z
N MET A 1 25.52 21.81 -16.82
CA MET A 1 25.95 20.75 -17.77
C MET A 1 24.76 20.34 -18.63
N LYS A 2 24.79 20.61 -19.94
CA LYS A 2 23.80 20.04 -20.88
C LYS A 2 24.15 18.56 -21.08
N ARG A 3 23.25 17.64 -20.73
CA ARG A 3 23.43 16.20 -20.99
C ARG A 3 23.45 15.97 -22.50
N VAL A 4 24.61 15.66 -23.05
CA VAL A 4 24.73 15.11 -24.41
C VAL A 4 24.36 13.63 -24.32
N LYS A 5 23.21 13.24 -24.89
CA LYS A 5 22.87 11.83 -25.11
C LYS A 5 23.50 11.41 -26.43
N ILE A 6 24.55 10.61 -26.37
CA ILE A 6 25.02 9.86 -27.54
C ILE A 6 23.98 8.74 -27.74
N VAL A 7 23.15 8.86 -28.77
CA VAL A 7 22.23 7.79 -29.20
C VAL A 7 23.00 6.99 -30.25
N PRO A 8 23.37 5.71 -29.98
CA PRO A 8 23.99 4.88 -31.00
C PRO A 8 23.00 4.65 -32.15
N ASP A 9 23.48 4.81 -33.40
CA ASP A 9 22.68 4.54 -34.59
C ASP A 9 22.41 3.02 -34.66
N ARG A 10 21.13 2.64 -34.61
CA ARG A 10 20.64 1.24 -34.55
C ARG A 10 21.18 0.39 -33.39
N PRO A 11 20.67 0.61 -32.16
CA PRO A 11 21.13 -0.11 -30.97
C PRO A 11 20.87 -1.63 -31.03
N ASN A 12 19.94 -2.10 -31.87
CA ASN A 12 19.50 -3.49 -31.96
C ASN A 12 19.75 -4.15 -33.33
N HIS A 13 20.82 -3.76 -34.03
CA HIS A 13 21.08 -4.17 -35.42
C HIS A 13 21.05 -5.70 -35.66
N LEU A 14 21.55 -6.53 -34.72
CA LEU A 14 21.56 -7.99 -34.87
C LEU A 14 20.15 -8.57 -34.94
N PHE A 15 19.27 -8.14 -34.04
CA PHE A 15 17.89 -8.59 -34.00
C PHE A 15 17.08 -8.05 -35.19
N GLU A 16 17.38 -6.83 -35.66
CA GLU A 16 16.80 -6.27 -36.88
C GLU A 16 17.15 -7.13 -38.11
N SER A 17 18.41 -7.49 -38.30
CA SER A 17 18.85 -8.31 -39.43
C SER A 17 18.19 -9.69 -39.45
N TRP A 18 18.07 -10.35 -38.29
CA TRP A 18 17.44 -11.68 -38.22
C TRP A 18 15.93 -11.63 -38.45
N LEU A 19 15.25 -10.58 -37.97
CA LEU A 19 13.83 -10.38 -38.26
C LEU A 19 13.58 -10.05 -39.73
N GLU A 20 14.47 -9.28 -40.38
CA GLU A 20 14.40 -9.02 -41.82
C GLU A 20 14.61 -10.29 -42.64
N GLU A 21 15.57 -11.12 -42.26
CA GLU A 21 15.83 -12.43 -42.89
C GLU A 21 14.62 -13.37 -42.76
N TRP A 22 14.09 -13.56 -41.55
CA TRP A 22 12.93 -14.42 -41.32
C TRP A 22 11.65 -13.90 -41.99
N ARG A 23 11.49 -12.58 -42.11
CA ARG A 23 10.41 -11.98 -42.88
C ARG A 23 10.54 -12.35 -44.35
N ASN A 24 11.72 -12.18 -44.94
CA ASN A 24 11.95 -12.47 -46.36
C ASN A 24 11.78 -13.97 -46.66
N GLU A 25 12.23 -14.85 -45.77
CA GLU A 25 11.98 -16.31 -45.87
C GLU A 25 10.49 -16.66 -45.77
N ALA A 26 9.74 -16.00 -44.90
CA ALA A 26 8.30 -16.22 -44.76
C ALA A 26 7.52 -15.73 -46.00
N VAL A 27 7.98 -14.66 -46.66
CA VAL A 27 7.43 -14.20 -47.94
C VAL A 27 7.68 -15.22 -49.05
N LEU A 28 8.91 -15.75 -49.16
CA LEU A 28 9.25 -16.79 -50.14
C LEU A 28 8.40 -18.06 -49.97
N ARG A 29 7.99 -18.36 -48.74
CA ARG A 29 7.14 -19.52 -48.41
C ARG A 29 5.65 -19.21 -48.41
N ASN A 30 5.23 -18.01 -48.84
CA ASN A 30 3.83 -17.53 -48.79
C ASN A 30 3.16 -17.77 -47.42
N SER A 31 3.90 -17.60 -46.33
CA SER A 31 3.42 -17.84 -44.97
C SER A 31 2.93 -16.53 -44.34
N GLU A 32 1.75 -16.55 -43.71
CA GLU A 32 1.17 -15.42 -42.95
C GLU A 32 2.07 -14.86 -41.83
N LEU A 33 3.13 -15.60 -41.44
CA LEU A 33 4.11 -15.17 -40.45
C LEU A 33 4.93 -13.95 -40.90
N HIS A 34 5.03 -13.66 -42.20
CA HIS A 34 5.74 -12.46 -42.69
C HIS A 34 5.16 -11.16 -42.13
N ASN A 35 3.83 -11.09 -41.97
CA ASN A 35 3.13 -9.96 -41.37
C ASN A 35 3.47 -9.79 -39.88
N HIS A 36 3.71 -10.90 -39.18
CA HIS A 36 4.10 -10.89 -37.77
C HIS A 36 5.53 -10.39 -37.59
N PHE A 37 6.48 -10.86 -38.41
CA PHE A 37 7.87 -10.39 -38.40
C PHE A 37 8.00 -8.92 -38.83
N ALA A 38 7.20 -8.47 -39.80
CA ALA A 38 7.18 -7.06 -40.22
C ALA A 38 6.73 -6.12 -39.09
N LYS A 39 5.68 -6.50 -38.34
CA LYS A 39 5.19 -5.74 -37.18
C LYS A 39 6.18 -5.75 -36.00
N ALA A 40 6.83 -6.90 -35.74
CA ALA A 40 7.88 -6.99 -34.73
C ALA A 40 9.11 -6.14 -35.08
N LEU A 41 9.50 -6.08 -36.36
CA LEU A 41 10.61 -5.26 -36.84
C LEU A 41 10.35 -3.75 -36.68
N ASP A 42 9.13 -3.28 -37.01
CA ASP A 42 8.74 -1.87 -36.83
C ASP A 42 8.75 -1.48 -35.34
N SER A 43 8.28 -2.37 -34.46
CA SER A 43 8.32 -2.20 -33.01
C SER A 43 9.75 -2.12 -32.46
N LEU A 44 10.67 -2.95 -32.98
CA LEU A 44 12.09 -2.95 -32.59
C LEU A 44 12.85 -1.70 -33.08
N LYS A 45 12.57 -1.21 -34.30
CA LYS A 45 13.20 0.00 -34.86
C LYS A 45 12.84 1.27 -34.08
N ARG A 46 11.68 1.29 -33.43
CA ARG A 46 11.23 2.41 -32.58
C ARG A 46 11.82 2.36 -31.16
N TYR A 47 12.48 1.28 -30.79
CA TYR A 47 13.01 1.09 -29.44
C TYR A 47 14.45 1.62 -29.31
N PRO A 48 14.68 2.64 -28.46
CA PRO A 48 15.95 3.40 -28.45
C PRO A 48 17.06 2.79 -27.58
N LEU A 49 16.82 1.66 -26.91
CA LEU A 49 17.80 1.03 -26.00
C LEU A 49 18.27 -0.33 -26.55
N PRO A 50 19.54 -0.72 -26.32
CA PRO A 50 20.03 -2.04 -26.70
C PRO A 50 19.37 -3.13 -25.86
N LEU A 51 19.04 -4.24 -26.49
CA LEU A 51 18.49 -5.45 -25.89
C LEU A 51 19.54 -6.56 -25.92
N GLU A 52 19.80 -7.19 -24.79
CA GLU A 52 20.89 -8.17 -24.62
C GLU A 52 20.44 -9.61 -24.84
N SER A 53 19.12 -9.85 -24.87
CA SER A 53 18.51 -11.16 -25.09
C SER A 53 17.16 -11.07 -25.81
N GLY A 54 16.77 -12.14 -26.49
CA GLY A 54 15.45 -12.30 -27.09
C GLY A 54 14.32 -12.26 -26.05
N LYS A 55 14.57 -12.68 -24.80
CA LYS A 55 13.64 -12.52 -23.67
C LYS A 55 13.33 -11.07 -23.34
N GLU A 56 14.29 -10.17 -23.47
CA GLU A 56 14.06 -8.74 -23.23
C GLU A 56 13.18 -8.09 -24.29
N CYS A 57 13.15 -8.66 -25.51
CA CYS A 57 12.26 -8.18 -26.57
C CYS A 57 10.77 -8.36 -26.22
N ILE A 58 10.40 -9.11 -25.17
CA ILE A 58 9.01 -9.27 -24.72
C ILE A 58 8.36 -7.94 -24.29
N ILE A 59 9.16 -6.93 -23.96
CA ILE A 59 8.67 -5.58 -23.62
C ILE A 59 8.10 -4.85 -24.85
N LEU A 60 8.44 -5.31 -26.06
CA LEU A 60 8.05 -4.69 -27.32
C LEU A 60 6.74 -5.29 -27.83
N GLN A 61 5.93 -4.46 -28.48
CA GLN A 61 4.70 -4.93 -29.12
C GLN A 61 5.03 -5.95 -30.21
N HIS A 62 4.19 -6.98 -30.34
CA HIS A 62 4.31 -8.07 -31.32
C HIS A 62 5.45 -9.06 -31.09
N PHE A 63 6.06 -9.07 -29.90
CA PHE A 63 6.97 -10.13 -29.48
C PHE A 63 6.25 -11.13 -28.56
N GLY A 64 6.04 -12.34 -29.08
CA GLY A 64 5.54 -13.47 -28.29
C GLY A 64 6.68 -14.35 -27.75
N THR A 65 6.38 -15.20 -26.77
CA THR A 65 7.34 -16.12 -26.14
C THR A 65 8.08 -17.02 -27.14
N LYS A 66 7.42 -17.41 -28.24
CA LYS A 66 8.03 -18.17 -29.34
C LYS A 66 9.07 -17.35 -30.11
N LEU A 67 8.75 -16.09 -30.45
CA LEU A 67 9.67 -15.21 -31.17
C LEU A 67 10.89 -14.85 -30.32
N CYS A 68 10.68 -14.58 -29.03
CA CYS A 68 11.75 -14.35 -28.06
C CYS A 68 12.69 -15.56 -27.94
N SER A 69 12.13 -16.77 -27.87
CA SER A 69 12.91 -18.01 -27.82
C SER A 69 13.70 -18.26 -29.12
N MET A 70 13.11 -17.96 -30.28
CA MET A 70 13.82 -18.04 -31.57
C MET A 70 14.99 -17.06 -31.63
N LEU A 71 14.83 -15.83 -31.13
CA LEU A 71 15.88 -14.82 -31.07
C LEU A 71 17.00 -15.21 -30.10
N ASP A 72 16.66 -15.75 -28.92
CA ASP A 72 17.65 -16.27 -27.97
C ASP A 72 18.47 -17.42 -28.59
N LYS A 73 17.80 -18.34 -29.29
CA LYS A 73 18.46 -19.46 -29.98
C LYS A 73 19.43 -18.96 -31.06
N LYS A 74 18.99 -18.02 -31.91
CA LYS A 74 19.82 -17.46 -32.98
C LYS A 74 20.98 -16.60 -32.42
N LEU A 75 20.77 -15.94 -31.28
CA LEU A 75 21.82 -15.23 -30.54
C LEU A 75 22.87 -16.18 -29.97
N GLU A 76 22.48 -17.33 -29.46
CA GLU A 76 23.40 -18.36 -28.98
C GLU A 76 24.21 -18.97 -30.13
N GLU A 77 23.57 -19.25 -31.27
CA GLU A 77 24.25 -19.70 -32.50
C GLU A 77 25.27 -18.67 -33.00
N TYR A 78 24.91 -17.39 -33.02
CA TYR A 78 25.80 -16.29 -33.40
C TYR A 78 27.00 -16.17 -32.43
N ARG A 79 26.76 -16.30 -31.11
CA ARG A 79 27.84 -16.29 -30.10
C ARG A 79 28.78 -17.49 -30.27
N ARG A 80 28.26 -18.67 -30.58
CA ARG A 80 29.07 -19.87 -30.87
C ARG A 80 29.93 -19.68 -32.13
N GLN A 81 29.36 -19.18 -33.22
CA GLN A 81 30.09 -18.91 -34.47
C GLN A 81 31.17 -17.83 -34.30
N LYS A 82 30.90 -16.80 -33.50
CA LYS A 82 31.88 -15.76 -33.18
C LYS A 82 33.01 -16.31 -32.30
N SER A 83 32.70 -17.22 -31.37
CA SER A 83 33.70 -17.92 -30.57
C SER A 83 34.64 -18.75 -31.45
N THR A 84 34.12 -19.53 -32.40
CA THR A 84 34.93 -20.33 -33.34
C THR A 84 35.88 -19.47 -34.19
N ARG A 85 35.41 -18.31 -34.69
CA ARG A 85 36.26 -17.36 -35.43
C ARG A 85 37.37 -16.72 -34.60
N VAL A 86 37.17 -16.59 -33.28
CA VAL A 86 38.21 -16.07 -32.36
C VAL A 86 39.22 -17.17 -32.00
N VAL A 87 38.82 -18.44 -31.95
CA VAL A 87 39.76 -19.55 -31.79
C VAL A 87 40.62 -19.72 -33.04
N ASP A 88 40.06 -19.58 -34.25
CA ASP A 88 40.83 -19.58 -35.51
C ASP A 88 41.80 -18.39 -35.63
N ALA A 89 41.46 -17.24 -35.04
CA ALA A 89 42.34 -16.07 -34.97
C ALA A 89 43.42 -16.19 -33.86
N CYS A 90 43.14 -16.90 -32.76
CA CYS A 90 44.07 -17.11 -31.65
C CYS A 90 45.02 -18.30 -31.82
N VAL A 91 44.73 -19.25 -32.73
CA VAL A 91 45.65 -20.34 -33.09
C VAL A 91 46.90 -19.85 -33.86
N SER A 92 46.96 -18.55 -34.20
CA SER A 92 48.17 -17.93 -34.77
C SER A 92 49.14 -17.33 -33.75
N LYS A 93 48.88 -17.38 -32.43
CA LYS A 93 49.86 -16.93 -31.42
C LYS A 93 49.89 -17.86 -30.21
N ALA A 94 51.04 -18.54 -30.08
CA ALA A 94 51.58 -19.34 -28.98
C ALA A 94 51.03 -19.02 -27.58
N GLY A 95 50.92 -19.94 -26.61
CA GLY A 95 51.61 -21.21 -26.37
C GLY A 95 51.85 -21.31 -24.84
N SER A 96 51.86 -22.53 -24.29
CA SER A 96 52.07 -22.88 -22.86
C SER A 96 51.01 -22.40 -21.86
N SER A 97 50.59 -23.15 -20.85
CA SER A 97 50.88 -24.52 -20.39
C SER A 97 49.90 -24.82 -19.23
N ASN A 98 49.42 -26.09 -19.18
CA ASN A 98 49.04 -26.92 -18.02
C ASN A 98 48.01 -26.39 -17.00
N GLU A 99 47.11 -27.13 -16.36
CA GLU A 99 46.65 -28.54 -16.25
C GLU A 99 45.31 -28.39 -15.47
N ASP A 100 44.19 -29.02 -15.91
CA ASP A 100 43.55 -30.23 -15.34
C ASP A 100 43.15 -30.16 -13.82
N CYS A 101 42.06 -30.73 -13.28
CA CYS A 101 40.97 -31.60 -13.74
C CYS A 101 39.94 -31.79 -12.58
N THR A 102 38.62 -31.80 -12.86
CA THR A 102 37.51 -32.57 -12.19
C THR A 102 37.28 -32.46 -10.65
N THR A 103 36.19 -32.89 -9.95
CA THR A 103 35.22 -34.00 -10.10
C THR A 103 34.07 -33.91 -9.03
N THR A 104 32.84 -34.32 -9.42
CA THR A 104 31.82 -35.19 -8.75
C THR A 104 31.17 -35.00 -7.35
N SER A 105 29.88 -35.38 -7.32
CA SER A 105 28.86 -35.55 -6.25
C SER A 105 29.05 -36.69 -5.22
N ARG A 106 28.32 -36.67 -4.06
CA ARG A 106 27.55 -37.81 -3.45
C ARG A 106 26.71 -37.45 -2.19
N LYS A 107 25.74 -38.32 -1.84
CA LYS A 107 24.60 -38.21 -0.89
C LYS A 107 24.86 -38.82 0.54
N LYS A 108 24.12 -38.30 1.57
CA LYS A 108 23.45 -38.81 2.83
C LYS A 108 23.83 -40.20 3.47
N PRO A 109 23.54 -40.55 4.78
CA PRO A 109 22.36 -40.23 5.64
C PRO A 109 22.61 -40.08 7.20
N VAL A 110 21.66 -40.52 8.05
CA VAL A 110 21.10 -40.00 9.34
C VAL A 110 21.49 -40.83 10.58
N GLU A 111 21.46 -40.25 11.81
CA GLU A 111 21.26 -40.99 13.08
C GLU A 111 20.59 -40.13 14.20
N GLU A 112 19.74 -40.77 15.01
CA GLU A 112 18.95 -40.26 16.17
C GLU A 112 19.72 -40.41 17.51
N CYS A 113 19.35 -39.65 18.56
CA CYS A 113 19.47 -40.09 19.95
C CYS A 113 18.54 -39.31 20.92
N GLN A 114 18.10 -39.99 21.97
CA GLN A 114 16.99 -39.65 22.89
C GLN A 114 17.41 -38.93 24.20
N THR A 115 16.49 -38.07 24.67
CA THR A 115 16.08 -37.64 26.05
C THR A 115 17.06 -37.48 27.22
N ILE A 116 17.03 -36.30 27.88
CA ILE A 116 16.99 -36.14 29.36
C ILE A 116 16.13 -34.90 29.73
N GLU A 117 15.20 -35.07 30.68
CA GLU A 117 14.36 -34.05 31.32
C GLU A 117 15.10 -33.30 32.44
N ILE A 118 14.91 -31.98 32.57
CA ILE A 118 15.00 -31.26 33.85
C ILE A 118 13.87 -30.23 33.90
N GLN A 119 13.05 -30.32 34.95
CA GLN A 119 11.95 -29.42 35.29
C GLN A 119 12.48 -28.19 36.02
N GLU A 120 11.98 -27.00 35.69
CA GLU A 120 11.83 -25.91 36.67
C GLU A 120 10.65 -24.99 36.32
N LYS A 121 9.81 -24.73 37.33
CA LYS A 121 8.55 -23.98 37.30
C LYS A 121 8.81 -22.47 37.33
N THR A 122 7.95 -21.63 36.73
CA THR A 122 7.34 -20.42 37.35
C THR A 122 6.25 -19.78 36.46
N THR A 123 5.00 -19.95 36.91
CA THR A 123 3.86 -19.00 37.00
C THR A 123 3.35 -18.19 35.79
N VAL A 124 2.22 -18.66 35.23
CA VAL A 124 1.29 -17.91 34.34
C VAL A 124 -0.01 -17.64 35.11
N CYS A 125 -0.48 -16.39 35.15
CA CYS A 125 -1.76 -16.02 35.77
C CYS A 125 -2.91 -16.10 34.75
N LYS A 126 -4.03 -16.70 35.18
CA LYS A 126 -5.17 -17.15 34.35
C LYS A 126 -6.21 -16.04 34.15
N GLN A 127 -6.77 -15.98 32.94
CA GLN A 127 -7.99 -15.25 32.60
C GLN A 127 -9.24 -15.99 33.09
N ALA A 128 -10.15 -15.27 33.75
CA ALA A 128 -11.47 -15.77 34.15
C ALA A 128 -12.51 -15.54 33.03
N LYS A 129 -13.24 -16.60 32.69
CA LYS A 129 -14.47 -16.57 31.89
C LYS A 129 -15.65 -16.27 32.83
N ASN A 130 -16.63 -15.51 32.37
CA ASN A 130 -17.98 -15.60 32.93
C ASN A 130 -19.07 -15.40 31.88
N THR A 131 -20.14 -16.15 32.14
CA THR A 131 -21.23 -16.59 31.26
C THR A 131 -22.43 -15.65 31.37
N LYS A 132 -23.27 -15.60 30.32
CA LYS A 132 -24.54 -14.85 30.25
C LYS A 132 -25.55 -15.27 31.33
N LYS A 133 -26.32 -14.31 31.87
CA LYS A 133 -27.75 -14.45 32.22
C LYS A 133 -28.45 -13.10 32.42
N ASN A 134 -29.77 -13.14 32.26
CA ASN A 134 -30.71 -12.07 31.90
C ASN A 134 -30.99 -10.95 32.93
N ALA A 135 -31.56 -9.86 32.41
CA ALA A 135 -32.12 -8.70 33.10
C ALA A 135 -33.27 -9.01 34.07
N PRO A 136 -33.58 -8.06 34.97
CA PRO A 136 -34.86 -7.36 34.82
C PRO A 136 -34.76 -5.82 34.94
N GLU A 137 -35.76 -5.17 34.34
CA GLU A 137 -36.03 -3.73 34.32
C GLU A 137 -36.34 -3.16 35.71
N ARG A 138 -35.84 -1.94 36.02
CA ARG A 138 -36.56 -0.95 36.85
C ARG A 138 -35.98 0.46 36.72
N LEU A 139 -36.81 1.34 36.17
CA LEU A 139 -37.05 2.75 36.48
C LEU A 139 -35.84 3.67 36.73
N VAL A 140 -35.61 4.52 35.72
CA VAL A 140 -34.65 5.64 35.71
C VAL A 140 -35.14 6.74 36.64
N ASN A 141 -34.38 7.03 37.70
CA ASN A 141 -34.54 8.26 38.46
C ASN A 141 -33.58 9.31 37.87
N ILE A 142 -34.16 10.38 37.35
CA ILE A 142 -33.48 11.55 36.80
C ILE A 142 -32.98 12.37 37.98
N ASN A 143 -31.66 12.41 38.21
CA ASN A 143 -30.89 13.54 38.82
C ASN A 143 -29.48 13.13 39.30
N ASP A 144 -28.69 12.44 38.47
CA ASP A 144 -27.23 12.40 38.66
C ASP A 144 -26.56 13.12 37.48
N ILE A 145 -26.57 14.45 37.57
CA ILE A 145 -25.68 15.30 36.77
C ILE A 145 -24.28 15.11 37.38
N GLY A 146 -23.59 14.06 36.91
CA GLY A 146 -22.18 13.88 37.19
C GLY A 146 -21.40 15.13 36.76
N PRO A 147 -20.38 15.54 37.53
CA PRO A 147 -19.61 16.73 37.22
C PRO A 147 -18.96 16.55 35.84
N LYS A 148 -19.14 17.54 34.96
CA LYS A 148 -18.42 17.64 33.68
C LYS A 148 -16.92 17.45 33.98
N GLU A 149 -16.31 16.41 33.42
CA GLU A 149 -14.86 16.19 33.48
C GLU A 149 -14.17 17.48 33.02
N ALA A 150 -13.63 18.25 33.97
CA ALA A 150 -12.72 19.34 33.68
C ALA A 150 -11.57 18.75 32.84
N ASP A 151 -11.15 19.44 31.77
CA ASP A 151 -10.05 19.05 30.88
C ASP A 151 -8.80 18.69 31.73
N ARG A 152 -8.67 17.42 32.09
CA ARG A 152 -7.55 16.91 32.89
C ARG A 152 -6.33 16.93 31.99
N GLN A 153 -5.43 17.87 32.21
CA GLN A 153 -4.20 17.95 31.44
C GLN A 153 -3.31 16.74 31.77
N ILE A 154 -3.19 15.81 30.83
CA ILE A 154 -2.34 14.63 30.98
C ILE A 154 -0.88 15.03 30.69
N SER A 155 0.03 14.75 31.63
CA SER A 155 1.46 14.94 31.42
C SER A 155 2.28 13.84 32.08
N PHE A 156 3.26 13.30 31.37
CA PHE A 156 4.19 12.29 31.87
C PHE A 156 5.57 12.91 31.99
N GLU A 157 6.15 12.80 33.18
CA GLU A 157 7.53 13.20 33.41
C GLU A 157 8.49 12.16 32.81
N PRO A 158 9.75 12.56 32.53
CA PRO A 158 10.77 11.63 32.09
C PRO A 158 10.85 10.40 32.99
N ASN A 159 11.01 9.22 32.40
CA ASN A 159 11.11 7.96 33.12
C ASN A 159 9.91 7.67 34.06
N THR A 160 8.69 8.13 33.76
CA THR A 160 7.47 7.74 34.52
C THR A 160 6.45 6.93 33.70
N PHE A 161 6.81 6.51 32.51
CA PHE A 161 5.93 5.81 31.58
C PHE A 161 6.67 4.68 30.86
N ASP A 162 5.91 3.75 30.31
CA ASP A 162 6.41 2.65 29.49
C ASP A 162 5.88 2.79 28.06
N ILE A 163 6.73 2.49 27.07
CA ILE A 163 6.33 2.46 25.66
C ILE A 163 5.92 1.03 25.31
N ILE A 164 4.69 0.87 24.86
CA ILE A 164 4.07 -0.43 24.61
C ILE A 164 3.66 -0.50 23.14
N LEU A 165 4.07 -1.57 22.45
CA LEU A 165 3.62 -1.87 21.10
C LEU A 165 2.16 -2.35 21.15
N LEU A 166 1.29 -1.75 20.36
CA LEU A 166 -0.07 -2.22 20.12
C LEU A 166 -0.10 -3.01 18.82
N VAL A 167 -0.69 -4.20 18.89
CA VAL A 167 -0.92 -5.09 17.76
C VAL A 167 -2.42 -5.17 17.51
N ASP A 168 -2.88 -4.89 16.29
CA ASP A 168 -4.30 -5.04 15.96
C ASP A 168 -4.75 -6.50 16.09
N THR A 169 -5.97 -6.70 16.56
CA THR A 169 -6.59 -8.03 16.64
C THR A 169 -6.60 -8.79 15.30
N GLN A 170 -6.63 -8.10 14.16
CA GLN A 170 -6.64 -8.72 12.83
C GLN A 170 -5.26 -9.22 12.39
N GLU A 171 -4.18 -8.72 13.00
CA GLU A 171 -2.81 -9.22 12.78
C GLU A 171 -2.52 -10.49 13.59
N THR A 172 -3.41 -10.84 14.51
CA THR A 172 -3.42 -12.14 15.20
C THR A 172 -4.47 -13.04 14.58
N CYS A 173 -4.33 -14.34 14.74
CA CYS A 173 -5.17 -15.40 14.20
C CYS A 173 -6.59 -15.41 14.83
N GLY A 174 -7.35 -14.33 14.62
CA GLY A 174 -8.81 -14.24 14.65
C GLY A 174 -9.53 -14.91 15.82
N GLY A 175 -8.96 -14.96 17.02
CA GLY A 175 -9.57 -15.52 18.23
C GLY A 175 -9.87 -17.04 18.20
N LYS A 176 -9.56 -17.75 17.09
CA LYS A 176 -9.83 -19.19 16.93
C LYS A 176 -8.65 -20.07 17.37
N THR A 177 -7.46 -19.51 17.43
CA THR A 177 -6.24 -20.19 17.88
C THR A 177 -5.90 -19.74 19.29
N LYS A 178 -5.30 -20.64 20.09
CA LYS A 178 -4.79 -20.26 21.41
C LYS A 178 -3.67 -19.22 21.21
N PRO A 179 -3.55 -18.17 22.06
CA PRO A 179 -2.53 -17.12 21.91
C PRO A 179 -1.10 -17.64 21.76
N GLN A 180 -0.79 -18.77 22.40
CA GLN A 180 0.50 -19.46 22.33
C GLN A 180 0.89 -20.01 20.94
N HIS A 181 -0.06 -20.12 20.01
CA HIS A 181 0.17 -20.61 18.64
C HIS A 181 0.10 -19.50 17.59
N ASP A 182 -0.11 -18.25 18.01
CA ASP A 182 -0.10 -17.13 17.10
C ASP A 182 1.35 -16.73 16.77
N ALA A 183 1.69 -16.70 15.48
CA ALA A 183 3.04 -16.43 15.02
C ALA A 183 3.54 -15.03 15.44
N THR A 184 2.67 -14.02 15.37
CA THR A 184 2.96 -12.64 15.74
C THR A 184 3.29 -12.56 17.24
N ILE A 185 2.45 -13.15 18.09
CA ILE A 185 2.63 -13.18 19.54
C ILE A 185 3.90 -13.96 19.90
N ALA A 186 4.13 -15.13 19.31
CA ALA A 186 5.28 -15.97 19.58
C ALA A 186 6.61 -15.26 19.23
N GLU A 187 6.69 -14.65 18.05
CA GLU A 187 7.90 -13.94 17.60
C GLU A 187 8.16 -12.68 18.44
N LEU A 188 7.14 -11.86 18.74
CA LEU A 188 7.31 -10.67 19.59
C LEU A 188 7.71 -11.01 21.02
N THR A 189 7.16 -12.11 21.56
CA THR A 189 7.52 -12.63 22.89
C THR A 189 8.97 -13.11 22.90
N GLN A 190 9.40 -13.87 21.88
CA GLN A 190 10.79 -14.32 21.74
C GLN A 190 11.77 -13.14 21.63
N LEU A 191 11.33 -12.04 21.02
CA LEU A 191 12.13 -10.81 20.87
C LEU A 191 12.12 -9.91 22.12
N ASN A 192 11.48 -10.34 23.22
CA ASN A 192 11.32 -9.60 24.47
C ASN A 192 10.76 -8.19 24.26
N VAL A 193 9.74 -8.07 23.40
CA VAL A 193 9.03 -6.80 23.17
C VAL A 193 7.86 -6.71 24.15
N LEU A 194 7.68 -5.54 24.78
CA LEU A 194 6.46 -5.26 25.55
C LEU A 194 5.34 -4.85 24.58
N PHE A 195 4.30 -5.68 24.48
CA PHE A 195 3.19 -5.44 23.56
C PHE A 195 1.83 -5.84 24.14
N GLU A 196 0.77 -5.30 23.54
CA GLU A 196 -0.62 -5.63 23.81
C GLU A 196 -1.41 -5.83 22.53
N VAL A 197 -2.29 -6.83 22.51
CA VAL A 197 -3.22 -7.05 21.41
C VAL A 197 -4.51 -6.29 21.69
N ARG A 198 -4.84 -5.31 20.85
CA ARG A 198 -6.02 -4.45 20.99
C ARG A 198 -6.71 -4.26 19.65
N ARG A 199 -7.97 -3.84 19.66
CA ARG A 199 -8.64 -3.43 18.42
C ARG A 199 -8.27 -2.00 18.06
N LEU A 200 -7.47 -1.84 17.02
CA LEU A 200 -7.20 -0.56 16.38
C LEU A 200 -8.29 -0.27 15.33
N LYS A 201 -8.79 0.96 15.32
CA LYS A 201 -9.71 1.40 14.25
C LYS A 201 -8.96 1.69 12.95
N ILE A 202 -7.66 1.96 13.05
CA ILE A 202 -6.77 2.26 11.93
C ILE A 202 -5.34 1.80 12.24
N GLY A 203 -4.64 1.33 11.20
CA GLY A 203 -3.31 0.75 11.31
C GLY A 203 -3.33 -0.65 11.94
N ASP A 204 -2.25 -1.37 11.70
CA ASP A 204 -2.04 -2.74 12.15
C ASP A 204 -1.14 -2.78 13.39
N PHE A 205 -0.18 -1.84 13.46
CA PHE A 205 0.66 -1.66 14.64
C PHE A 205 0.81 -0.18 14.98
N ALA A 206 0.84 0.12 16.27
CA ALA A 206 1.07 1.47 16.78
C ALA A 206 1.80 1.38 18.13
N TRP A 207 2.22 2.51 18.70
CA TRP A 207 2.79 2.52 20.05
C TRP A 207 2.05 3.50 20.95
N ILE A 208 1.94 3.16 22.23
CA ILE A 208 1.46 4.08 23.26
C ILE A 208 2.54 4.30 24.31
N ALA A 209 2.56 5.49 24.90
CA ALA A 209 3.17 5.73 26.19
C ALA A 209 2.10 5.59 27.28
N ARG A 210 2.30 4.68 28.24
CA ARG A 210 1.41 4.50 29.39
C ARG A 210 2.09 4.98 30.67
N CYS A 211 1.43 5.88 31.39
CA CYS A 211 1.90 6.32 32.71
C CYS A 211 1.82 5.20 33.74
N ARG A 212 2.90 4.96 34.49
CA ARG A 212 2.95 3.92 35.53
C ARG A 212 2.05 4.21 36.74
N LYS A 213 1.78 5.49 37.03
CA LYS A 213 0.97 5.90 38.19
C LYS A 213 -0.51 5.98 37.87
N THR A 214 -0.86 6.58 36.74
CA THR A 214 -2.26 6.91 36.41
C THR A 214 -2.88 5.94 35.39
N ASN A 215 -2.08 5.12 34.71
CA ASN A 215 -2.48 4.33 33.55
C ASN A 215 -3.06 5.15 32.39
N ASP A 216 -2.85 6.47 32.38
CA ASP A 216 -3.20 7.32 31.24
C ASP A 216 -2.34 6.93 30.03
N GLU A 217 -2.91 7.00 28.82
CA GLU A 217 -2.29 6.50 27.58
C GLU A 217 -2.24 7.58 26.50
N LEU A 218 -1.03 7.90 26.04
CA LEU A 218 -0.79 8.80 24.90
C LEU A 218 -0.32 8.00 23.69
N ILE A 219 -0.87 8.26 22.50
CA ILE A 219 -0.44 7.61 21.27
C ILE A 219 0.87 8.22 20.78
N MET A 220 1.85 7.37 20.49
CA MET A 220 3.13 7.78 19.91
C MET A 220 2.93 8.20 18.44
N PRO A 221 3.77 9.10 17.89
CA PRO A 221 3.57 9.64 16.55
C PRO A 221 4.03 8.66 15.45
N TYR A 222 3.87 7.35 15.64
CA TYR A 222 4.26 6.29 14.72
C TYR A 222 3.13 5.26 14.58
N ILE A 223 2.78 4.94 13.33
CA ILE A 223 1.78 3.92 13.00
C ILE A 223 2.25 3.14 11.78
N ILE A 224 1.99 1.83 11.77
CA ILE A 224 2.34 0.92 10.68
C ILE A 224 1.07 0.29 10.12
N GLU A 225 0.96 0.30 8.79
CA GLU A 225 0.13 -0.64 8.04
C GLU A 225 1.04 -1.74 7.49
N ARG A 226 0.72 -2.99 7.79
CA ARG A 226 1.41 -4.16 7.24
C ARG A 226 0.58 -4.72 6.09
N LYS A 227 1.24 -4.97 4.97
CA LYS A 227 0.60 -5.52 3.78
C LYS A 227 1.44 -6.63 3.19
N ARG A 228 0.89 -7.83 3.15
CA ARG A 228 1.46 -8.90 2.33
C ARG A 228 1.21 -8.59 0.86
N MET A 229 2.05 -9.12 -0.03
CA MET A 229 1.95 -8.81 -1.47
C MET A 229 0.62 -9.27 -2.09
N ASP A 230 0.08 -10.40 -1.64
CA ASP A 230 -1.24 -10.92 -2.03
C ASP A 230 -2.37 -9.99 -1.56
N ASP A 231 -2.33 -9.54 -0.30
CA ASP A 231 -3.29 -8.58 0.24
C ASP A 231 -3.18 -7.20 -0.43
N LEU A 232 -1.97 -6.78 -0.79
CA LEU A 232 -1.74 -5.54 -1.52
C LEU A 232 -2.40 -5.62 -2.91
N SER A 233 -2.16 -6.71 -3.63
CA SER A 233 -2.79 -6.96 -4.93
C SER A 233 -4.32 -6.93 -4.83
N ALA A 234 -4.90 -7.65 -3.87
CA ALA A 234 -6.35 -7.64 -3.66
C ALA A 234 -6.88 -6.24 -3.34
N SER A 235 -6.18 -5.49 -2.47
CA SER A 235 -6.58 -4.16 -2.04
C SER A 235 -6.52 -3.08 -3.13
N ILE A 236 -5.67 -3.27 -4.14
CA ILE A 236 -5.61 -2.36 -5.29
C ILE A 236 -6.81 -2.60 -6.21
N VAL A 237 -7.16 -3.86 -6.43
CA VAL A 237 -8.30 -4.25 -7.29
C VAL A 237 -9.63 -3.80 -6.69
N ASP A 238 -9.83 -3.99 -5.39
CA ASP A 238 -11.07 -3.62 -4.70
C ASP A 238 -11.13 -2.13 -4.27
N GLY A 239 -10.05 -1.37 -4.50
CA GLY A 239 -9.95 0.05 -4.18
C GLY A 239 -9.64 0.38 -2.72
N ARG A 240 -9.59 -0.61 -1.81
CA ARG A 240 -9.28 -0.39 -0.37
C ARG A 240 -7.90 0.20 -0.15
N PHE A 241 -6.95 -0.05 -1.03
CA PHE A 241 -5.59 0.51 -0.93
C PHE A 241 -5.60 2.04 -0.80
N HIS A 242 -6.41 2.73 -1.60
CA HIS A 242 -6.51 4.19 -1.55
C HIS A 242 -7.28 4.66 -0.30
N GLU A 243 -8.35 3.96 0.08
CA GLU A 243 -9.14 4.26 1.28
C GLU A 243 -8.30 4.15 2.56
N GLN A 244 -7.55 3.06 2.72
CA GLN A 244 -6.70 2.80 3.88
C GLN A 244 -5.64 3.89 4.05
N LYS A 245 -4.90 4.21 2.98
CA LYS A 245 -3.90 5.30 2.99
C LYS A 245 -4.52 6.66 3.30
N PHE A 246 -5.68 6.95 2.71
CA PHE A 246 -6.39 8.19 2.99
C PHE A 246 -6.74 8.30 4.47
N ARG A 247 -7.29 7.22 5.07
CA ARG A 247 -7.59 7.20 6.50
C ARG A 247 -6.33 7.40 7.34
N LEU A 248 -5.20 6.78 6.98
CA LEU A 248 -3.93 6.90 7.72
C LEU A 248 -3.45 8.35 7.74
N LYS A 249 -3.49 9.04 6.59
CA LYS A 249 -3.18 10.48 6.49
C LYS A 249 -4.10 11.35 7.35
N GLN A 250 -5.36 10.95 7.49
CA GLN A 250 -6.33 11.67 8.30
C GLN A 250 -6.28 11.31 9.79
N SER A 251 -5.41 10.39 10.21
CA SER A 251 -5.35 9.93 11.60
C SER A 251 -4.82 11.01 12.56
N GLY A 252 -3.96 11.91 12.08
CA GLY A 252 -3.24 12.89 12.90
C GLY A 252 -1.89 12.39 13.41
N ILE A 253 -1.48 11.17 13.03
CA ILE A 253 -0.15 10.63 13.29
C ILE A 253 0.82 11.10 12.21
N GLU A 254 2.00 11.59 12.62
CA GLU A 254 3.01 12.15 11.72
C GLU A 254 3.75 11.06 10.94
N ASN A 255 4.29 10.06 11.63
CA ASN A 255 5.16 9.05 11.01
C ASN A 255 4.32 7.85 10.56
N LEU A 256 3.81 7.93 9.33
CA LEU A 256 3.07 6.87 8.68
C LEU A 256 4.02 5.89 8.01
N MET A 257 3.98 4.63 8.42
CA MET A 257 4.86 3.59 7.93
C MET A 257 4.08 2.48 7.24
N TYR A 258 4.67 1.88 6.22
CA TYR A 258 4.07 0.80 5.44
C TYR A 258 5.07 -0.35 5.34
N ILE A 259 4.74 -1.51 5.91
CA ILE A 259 5.53 -2.73 5.76
C ILE A 259 4.97 -3.53 4.59
N VAL A 260 5.78 -3.75 3.55
CA VAL A 260 5.45 -4.61 2.41
C VAL A 260 6.20 -5.92 2.55
N GLU A 261 5.45 -7.00 2.78
CA GLU A 261 5.99 -8.32 3.10
C GLU A 261 5.83 -9.32 1.94
N ASN A 262 6.74 -10.31 1.87
CA ASN A 262 6.68 -11.47 0.98
C ASN A 262 6.65 -11.08 -0.51
N ILE A 263 7.69 -10.37 -0.98
CA ILE A 263 7.89 -10.15 -2.42
C ILE A 263 8.32 -11.47 -3.06
N ASP A 264 7.36 -12.22 -3.62
CA ASP A 264 7.63 -13.42 -4.39
C ASP A 264 7.51 -13.12 -5.88
N LYS A 265 8.63 -13.23 -6.60
CA LYS A 265 8.68 -13.00 -8.05
C LYS A 265 7.95 -14.07 -8.85
N ASN A 266 7.74 -15.26 -8.27
CA ASN A 266 7.11 -16.40 -8.93
C ASN A 266 5.61 -16.46 -8.67
N SER A 267 5.09 -15.65 -7.75
CA SER A 267 3.67 -15.66 -7.40
C SER A 267 2.83 -14.96 -8.47
N ARG A 268 1.67 -15.55 -8.77
CA ARG A 268 0.69 -15.00 -9.72
C ARG A 268 -0.32 -14.12 -8.99
N TYR A 269 0.04 -12.87 -8.77
CA TYR A 269 -0.86 -11.85 -8.24
C TYR A 269 -1.90 -11.41 -9.30
N SER A 270 -3.04 -10.89 -8.85
CA SER A 270 -4.08 -10.33 -9.76
C SER A 270 -3.61 -9.07 -10.48
N VAL A 271 -2.65 -8.36 -9.89
CA VAL A 271 -2.03 -7.15 -10.43
C VAL A 271 -0.56 -7.46 -10.74
N PRO A 272 0.00 -6.98 -11.87
CA PRO A 272 1.41 -7.20 -12.19
C PRO A 272 2.35 -6.73 -11.07
N LEU A 273 3.42 -7.49 -10.81
CA LEU A 273 4.39 -7.16 -9.76
C LEU A 273 4.98 -5.76 -9.91
N SER A 274 5.26 -5.32 -11.15
CA SER A 274 5.73 -3.96 -11.43
C SER A 274 4.76 -2.89 -10.94
N SER A 275 3.45 -3.09 -11.11
CA SER A 275 2.41 -2.19 -10.62
C SER A 275 2.31 -2.20 -9.10
N LEU A 276 2.52 -3.35 -8.45
CA LEU A 276 2.56 -3.44 -6.97
C LEU A 276 3.77 -2.68 -6.40
N LEU A 277 4.95 -2.86 -7.01
CA LEU A 277 6.16 -2.12 -6.64
C LEU A 277 6.01 -0.62 -6.93
N GLN A 278 5.35 -0.25 -8.04
CA GLN A 278 5.05 1.15 -8.31
C GLN A 278 4.08 1.72 -7.27
N ALA A 279 3.09 0.95 -6.83
CA ALA A 279 2.16 1.37 -5.79
C ALA A 279 2.87 1.62 -4.46
N SER A 280 3.83 0.78 -4.06
CA SER A 280 4.64 1.00 -2.86
C SER A 280 5.59 2.19 -3.02
N VAL A 281 6.19 2.41 -4.20
CA VAL A 281 6.98 3.63 -4.48
C VAL A 281 6.11 4.88 -4.44
N ASN A 282 4.88 4.83 -4.93
CA ASN A 282 3.93 5.95 -4.84
C ASN A 282 3.59 6.25 -3.37
N CYS A 283 3.44 5.24 -2.51
CA CYS A 283 3.29 5.48 -1.07
C CYS A 283 4.48 6.24 -0.48
N LEU A 284 5.69 5.89 -0.89
CA LEU A 284 6.90 6.55 -0.41
C LEU A 284 6.99 8.00 -0.88
N ILE A 285 6.88 8.22 -2.19
CA ILE A 285 7.20 9.50 -2.83
C ILE A 285 6.00 10.46 -2.86
N GLN A 286 4.81 9.97 -3.22
CA GLN A 286 3.63 10.82 -3.37
C GLN A 286 2.87 10.97 -2.05
N ASP A 287 2.81 9.91 -1.25
CA ASP A 287 2.04 9.93 -0.01
C ASP A 287 2.85 10.32 1.22
N GLY A 288 4.19 10.33 1.13
CA GLY A 288 5.09 10.68 2.23
C GLY A 288 5.23 9.59 3.30
N PHE A 289 4.89 8.34 2.99
CA PHE A 289 4.96 7.24 3.95
C PHE A 289 6.38 6.68 3.99
N THR A 290 6.83 6.19 5.13
CA THR A 290 8.04 5.38 5.17
C THR A 290 7.71 3.95 4.75
N VAL A 291 8.30 3.46 3.66
CA VAL A 291 8.05 2.10 3.17
C VAL A 291 9.21 1.18 3.55
N LYS A 292 8.90 0.09 4.24
CA LYS A 292 9.86 -0.97 4.60
C LYS A 292 9.49 -2.28 3.90
N TYR A 293 10.42 -2.83 3.13
CA TYR A 293 10.28 -4.17 2.59
C TYR A 293 10.85 -5.21 3.56
N THR A 294 10.09 -6.27 3.80
CA THR A 294 10.48 -7.41 4.65
C THR A 294 10.33 -8.71 3.87
N ARG A 295 11.24 -9.67 4.10
CA ARG A 295 11.24 -10.92 3.32
C ARG A 295 10.12 -11.85 3.77
N ASN A 296 9.79 -11.81 5.07
CA ASN A 296 8.82 -12.68 5.71
C ASN A 296 8.28 -12.05 7.01
N HIS A 297 7.33 -12.74 7.62
CA HIS A 297 6.70 -12.34 8.87
C HIS A 297 7.70 -12.13 10.02
N LYS A 298 8.70 -13.01 10.16
CA LYS A 298 9.74 -12.91 11.18
C LYS A 298 10.55 -11.62 11.05
N ASP A 299 10.96 -11.27 9.84
CA ASP A 299 11.66 -10.02 9.55
C ASP A 299 10.79 -8.79 9.88
N SER A 300 9.48 -8.86 9.64
CA SER A 300 8.52 -7.81 10.04
C SER A 300 8.48 -7.63 11.55
N MET A 301 8.39 -8.72 12.32
CA MET A 301 8.40 -8.68 13.78
C MET A 301 9.73 -8.18 14.34
N LEU A 302 10.85 -8.57 13.74
CA LEU A 302 12.18 -8.05 14.09
C LEU A 302 12.26 -6.53 13.86
N HIS A 303 11.69 -6.04 12.76
CA HIS A 303 11.64 -4.61 12.49
C HIS A 303 10.83 -3.85 13.56
N LEU A 304 9.67 -4.38 13.97
CA LEU A 304 8.86 -3.82 15.06
C LEU A 304 9.64 -3.78 16.39
N SER A 305 10.37 -4.85 16.71
CA SER A 305 11.24 -4.90 17.91
C SER A 305 12.32 -3.80 17.87
N CYS A 306 12.98 -3.62 16.73
CA CYS A 306 13.98 -2.57 16.55
C CYS A 306 13.38 -1.17 16.72
N ILE A 307 12.23 -0.88 16.10
CA ILE A 307 11.55 0.41 16.25
C ILE A 307 11.18 0.63 17.72
N THR A 308 10.61 -0.38 18.39
CA THR A 308 10.21 -0.27 19.80
C THR A 308 11.42 0.11 20.69
N LYS A 309 12.56 -0.55 20.50
CA LYS A 309 13.81 -0.22 21.21
C LYS A 309 14.31 1.19 20.93
N ILE A 310 14.19 1.66 19.68
CA ILE A 310 14.55 3.02 19.29
C ILE A 310 13.61 4.04 19.97
N LEU A 311 12.30 3.81 19.93
CA LEU A 311 11.32 4.69 20.57
C LEU A 311 11.55 4.79 22.08
N ILE A 312 11.82 3.68 22.76
CA ILE A 312 12.15 3.68 24.20
C ILE A 312 13.34 4.60 24.47
N LYS A 313 14.42 4.46 23.69
CA LYS A 313 15.62 5.30 23.84
C LYS A 313 15.37 6.78 23.51
N LEU A 314 14.56 7.07 22.50
CA LEU A 314 14.28 8.43 22.04
C LEU A 314 13.39 9.22 23.00
N TYR A 315 12.49 8.55 23.73
CA TYR A 315 11.46 9.22 24.52
C TYR A 315 11.64 9.07 26.03
N LYS A 316 12.44 8.12 26.54
CA LYS A 316 12.62 7.90 27.99
C LYS A 316 12.91 9.17 28.81
N ASP A 317 13.70 10.09 28.25
CA ASP A 317 14.16 11.31 28.92
C ASP A 317 13.33 12.55 28.54
N LYS A 318 12.21 12.37 27.85
CA LYS A 318 11.34 13.47 27.39
C LYS A 318 10.09 13.55 28.24
N ARG A 319 9.60 14.78 28.44
CA ARG A 319 8.29 15.03 29.04
C ARG A 319 7.22 14.86 27.95
N LEU A 320 6.17 14.09 28.21
CA LEU A 320 5.06 13.88 27.26
C LEU A 320 3.83 14.64 27.75
N VAL A 321 3.13 15.33 26.86
CA VAL A 321 1.95 16.13 27.21
C VAL A 321 0.80 15.77 26.28
N GLY A 322 -0.36 15.46 26.86
CA GLY A 322 -1.60 15.21 26.14
C GLY A 322 -2.15 16.50 25.51
N CYS A 323 -2.54 16.43 24.24
CA CYS A 323 -3.24 17.50 23.55
C CYS A 323 -4.33 16.95 22.62
N LYS A 324 -5.34 17.79 22.33
CA LYS A 324 -6.36 17.50 21.32
C LYS A 324 -5.74 17.53 19.92
N LYS A 325 -6.34 16.79 18.99
CA LYS A 325 -5.87 16.68 17.59
C LYS A 325 -5.56 18.01 16.91
N GLU A 326 -6.36 19.04 17.21
CA GLU A 326 -6.26 20.38 16.60
C GLU A 326 -4.96 21.12 16.94
N TYR A 327 -4.31 20.76 18.06
CA TYR A 327 -3.09 21.43 18.56
C TYR A 327 -1.79 20.69 18.21
N LEU A 328 -1.84 19.60 17.46
CA LEU A 328 -0.66 18.82 17.06
C LEU A 328 0.26 19.58 16.09
N THR A 329 -0.28 20.54 15.33
CA THR A 329 0.43 21.29 14.27
C THR A 329 1.16 22.55 14.75
N GLN A 330 1.04 22.94 16.02
CA GLN A 330 1.80 24.05 16.60
C GLN A 330 3.08 23.52 17.24
N THR A 331 4.01 23.05 16.42
CA THR A 331 5.36 22.68 16.85
C THR A 331 6.23 23.93 16.98
N ASP A 332 5.95 24.72 18.01
CA ASP A 332 7.02 25.53 18.60
C ASP A 332 7.97 24.56 19.29
N ASN A 333 9.10 24.29 18.64
CA ASN A 333 10.26 23.53 19.17
C ASN A 333 10.94 24.24 20.37
N VAL A 334 10.22 25.13 21.06
CA VAL A 334 10.69 25.87 22.22
C VAL A 334 10.16 25.15 23.47
N GLY A 335 10.62 23.92 23.69
CA GLY A 335 10.29 23.18 24.90
C GLY A 335 10.70 21.72 24.85
N SER A 336 11.30 21.23 25.93
CA SER A 336 11.68 19.81 26.16
C SER A 336 10.49 18.81 26.14
N ALA A 337 9.27 19.29 25.89
CA ALA A 337 8.04 18.52 25.98
C ALA A 337 7.50 18.11 24.60
N VAL A 338 7.16 16.83 24.45
CA VAL A 338 6.51 16.29 23.25
C VAL A 338 5.00 16.29 23.46
N ARG A 339 4.27 16.89 22.53
CA ARG A 339 2.80 16.89 22.53
C ARG A 339 2.28 15.67 21.77
N LEU A 340 1.39 14.91 22.39
CA LEU A 340 0.81 13.67 21.86
C LEU A 340 -0.70 13.65 22.10
N MET A 341 -1.44 12.94 21.26
CA MET A 341 -2.87 12.74 21.45
C MET A 341 -3.14 11.62 22.48
N GLU A 342 -4.28 11.68 23.16
CA GLU A 342 -4.77 10.53 23.92
C GLU A 342 -5.13 9.35 23.01
N PHE A 343 -4.78 8.13 23.43
CA PHE A 343 -5.12 6.93 22.65
C PHE A 343 -6.63 6.75 22.46
N LYS A 344 -7.43 7.09 23.48
CA LYS A 344 -8.90 7.01 23.41
C LYS A 344 -9.47 7.96 22.35
N GLU A 345 -8.99 9.20 22.30
CA GLU A 345 -9.38 10.19 21.30
C GLU A 345 -8.97 9.73 19.90
N PHE A 346 -7.72 9.28 19.73
CA PHE A 346 -7.21 8.73 18.47
C PHE A 346 -8.09 7.60 17.93
N ASN A 347 -8.40 6.61 18.76
CA ASN A 347 -9.17 5.45 18.33
C ASN A 347 -10.63 5.82 18.02
N LYS A 348 -11.21 6.76 18.78
CA LYS A 348 -12.56 7.30 18.52
C LYS A 348 -12.60 8.06 17.19
N ALA A 349 -11.68 9.01 16.98
CA ALA A 349 -11.59 9.82 15.77
C ALA A 349 -11.29 9.00 14.50
N SER A 350 -10.63 7.86 14.65
CA SER A 350 -10.28 6.96 13.54
C SER A 350 -11.39 5.98 13.16
N SER A 351 -12.52 6.00 13.88
CA SER A 351 -13.68 5.14 13.60
C SER A 351 -14.33 5.47 12.25
N LYS A 352 -14.83 4.45 11.54
CA LYS A 352 -15.44 4.59 10.20
C LYS A 352 -16.74 5.42 10.17
N GLN A 353 -17.28 5.79 11.32
CA GLN A 353 -18.48 6.61 11.43
C GLN A 353 -18.11 8.09 11.28
N ARG A 354 -17.93 8.53 10.04
CA ARG A 354 -17.79 9.94 9.71
C ARG A 354 -19.18 10.55 9.57
N THR A 355 -19.48 11.57 10.36
CA THR A 355 -20.65 12.41 10.14
C THR A 355 -20.39 13.28 8.92
N PHE A 356 -21.18 13.11 7.87
CA PHE A 356 -21.10 13.95 6.67
C PHE A 356 -22.03 15.14 6.79
N LYS A 357 -21.58 16.32 6.32
CA LYS A 357 -22.51 17.44 6.11
C LYS A 357 -23.48 17.09 4.98
N VAL A 358 -24.68 17.68 4.98
CA VAL A 358 -25.66 17.48 3.90
C VAL A 358 -25.05 17.82 2.54
N SER A 359 -24.26 18.89 2.45
CA SER A 359 -23.53 19.29 1.24
C SER A 359 -22.53 18.23 0.77
N GLU A 360 -21.78 17.62 1.70
CA GLU A 360 -20.82 16.54 1.37
C GLU A 360 -21.52 15.29 0.87
N MET A 361 -22.65 14.93 1.50
CA MET A 361 -23.48 13.81 1.05
C MET A 361 -24.06 14.10 -0.34
N PHE A 362 -24.48 15.34 -0.57
CA PHE A 362 -25.02 15.75 -1.86
C PHE A 362 -23.98 15.67 -2.98
N ILE A 363 -22.74 16.10 -2.74
CA ILE A 363 -21.62 15.91 -3.69
C ILE A 363 -21.46 14.42 -4.05
N ARG A 364 -21.49 13.53 -3.06
CA ARG A 364 -21.34 12.07 -3.28
C ARG A 364 -22.48 11.47 -4.10
N GLN A 365 -23.70 11.97 -3.92
CA GLN A 365 -24.86 11.59 -4.73
C GLN A 365 -24.67 12.03 -6.18
N LEU A 366 -24.26 13.29 -6.40
CA LEU A 366 -24.00 13.82 -7.74
C LEU A 366 -22.90 13.04 -8.47
N LEU A 367 -21.83 12.63 -7.77
CA LEU A 367 -20.72 11.86 -8.33
C LEU A 367 -21.11 10.48 -8.88
N GLN A 368 -22.29 9.95 -8.54
CA GLN A 368 -22.80 8.71 -9.15
C GLN A 368 -23.27 8.91 -10.60
N LEU A 369 -23.46 10.16 -11.03
CA LEU A 369 -23.91 10.47 -12.39
C LEU A 369 -22.73 10.38 -13.37
N LYS A 370 -22.94 9.66 -14.47
CA LYS A 370 -21.93 9.52 -15.53
C LYS A 370 -21.53 10.89 -16.08
N GLY A 371 -20.23 11.17 -16.08
CA GLY A 371 -19.68 12.46 -16.54
C GLY A 371 -19.63 13.56 -15.48
N MET A 372 -20.05 13.27 -14.24
CA MET A 372 -19.88 14.14 -13.08
C MET A 372 -18.46 14.00 -12.49
N SER A 373 -17.71 15.10 -12.49
CA SER A 373 -16.43 15.19 -11.76
C SER A 373 -16.64 15.90 -10.42
N ILE A 374 -15.63 15.82 -9.54
CA ILE A 374 -15.66 16.51 -8.24
C ILE A 374 -15.86 18.02 -8.43
N ASP A 375 -15.12 18.65 -9.34
CA ASP A 375 -15.24 20.09 -9.61
C ASP A 375 -16.65 20.48 -10.04
N LYS A 376 -17.30 19.65 -10.88
CA LYS A 376 -18.66 19.89 -11.35
C LYS A 376 -19.67 19.77 -10.20
N ALA A 377 -19.53 18.74 -9.38
CA ALA A 377 -20.41 18.52 -8.22
C ALA A 377 -20.24 19.66 -7.20
N MET A 378 -19.00 20.07 -6.92
CA MET A 378 -18.71 21.22 -6.05
C MET A 378 -19.36 22.51 -6.57
N ALA A 379 -19.21 22.82 -7.86
CA ALA A 379 -19.81 24.01 -8.46
C ALA A 379 -21.35 24.03 -8.37
N ILE A 380 -22.00 22.87 -8.43
CA ILE A 380 -23.45 22.76 -8.19
C ILE A 380 -23.77 23.01 -6.72
N VAL A 381 -23.05 22.35 -5.80
CA VAL A 381 -23.31 22.45 -4.36
C VAL A 381 -22.99 23.84 -3.79
N GLU A 382 -22.06 24.58 -4.38
CA GLU A 382 -21.80 25.98 -4.06
C GLU A 382 -23.00 26.89 -4.36
N ARG A 383 -23.76 26.59 -5.42
CA ARG A 383 -24.99 27.30 -5.76
C ARG A 383 -26.22 26.76 -5.01
N TYR A 384 -26.26 25.45 -4.80
CA TYR A 384 -27.38 24.74 -4.20
C TYR A 384 -26.85 23.82 -3.09
N ALA A 385 -26.78 24.32 -1.86
CA ALA A 385 -26.10 23.65 -0.76
C ALA A 385 -26.74 22.31 -0.32
N SER A 386 -27.97 22.00 -0.76
CA SER A 386 -28.65 20.75 -0.45
C SER A 386 -29.56 20.29 -1.61
N PRO A 387 -29.91 18.99 -1.66
CA PRO A 387 -30.82 18.47 -2.68
C PRO A 387 -32.16 19.20 -2.69
N GLN A 388 -32.70 19.55 -1.52
CA GLN A 388 -33.99 20.23 -1.41
C GLN A 388 -33.98 21.58 -2.13
N ILE A 389 -32.92 22.38 -1.95
CA ILE A 389 -32.80 23.68 -2.61
C ILE A 389 -32.72 23.49 -4.13
N LEU A 390 -31.97 22.50 -4.59
CA LEU A 390 -31.88 22.19 -6.02
C LEU A 390 -33.25 21.77 -6.59
N ILE A 391 -33.96 20.86 -5.90
CA ILE A 391 -35.28 20.37 -6.32
C ILE A 391 -36.27 21.53 -6.43
N THR A 392 -36.31 22.41 -5.42
CA THR A 392 -37.17 23.59 -5.45
C THR A 392 -36.82 24.52 -6.62
N ALA A 393 -35.53 24.77 -6.87
CA ALA A 393 -35.09 25.59 -7.99
C ALA A 393 -35.46 24.99 -9.36
N LEU A 394 -35.31 23.67 -9.52
CA LEU A 394 -35.69 22.96 -10.75
C LEU A 394 -37.21 22.98 -10.97
N GLY A 395 -38.01 22.76 -9.90
CA GLY A 395 -39.47 22.80 -9.96
C GLY A 395 -40.02 24.18 -10.29
N ASN A 396 -39.40 25.24 -9.76
CA ASN A 396 -39.78 26.62 -10.04
C ASN A 396 -39.40 27.09 -11.45
N SER A 397 -38.54 26.34 -12.16
CA SER A 397 -38.00 26.74 -13.48
C SER A 397 -38.87 26.31 -14.67
N GLY A 398 -39.96 25.58 -14.44
CA GLY A 398 -40.89 25.13 -15.49
C GLY A 398 -40.19 24.43 -16.66
N LYS A 399 -40.62 24.71 -17.91
CA LYS A 399 -40.06 24.10 -19.14
C LYS A 399 -38.56 24.39 -19.38
N ASN A 400 -37.98 25.37 -18.69
CA ASN A 400 -36.56 25.76 -18.85
C ASN A 400 -35.63 25.11 -17.81
N GLY A 401 -36.17 24.28 -16.90
CA GLY A 401 -35.38 23.63 -15.85
C GLY A 401 -34.25 22.74 -16.37
N GLU A 402 -34.39 22.18 -17.59
CA GLU A 402 -33.33 21.38 -18.22
C GLU A 402 -32.03 22.18 -18.46
N GLN A 403 -32.09 23.51 -18.60
CA GLN A 403 -30.93 24.37 -18.85
C GLN A 403 -30.43 25.12 -17.62
N LEU A 404 -31.12 25.00 -16.48
CA LEU A 404 -30.86 25.76 -15.26
C LEU A 404 -29.40 25.66 -14.80
N LEU A 405 -28.82 24.46 -14.90
CA LEU A 405 -27.47 24.18 -14.43
C LEU A 405 -26.41 24.29 -15.53
N ALA A 406 -26.83 24.40 -16.81
CA ALA A 406 -25.93 24.30 -17.96
C ALA A 406 -24.83 25.37 -17.96
N ASN A 407 -25.17 26.56 -17.45
CA ASN A 407 -24.29 27.72 -17.38
C ASN A 407 -23.51 27.85 -16.07
N ILE A 408 -23.63 26.89 -15.14
CA ILE A 408 -22.80 26.88 -13.92
C ILE A 408 -21.33 26.77 -14.33
N GLN A 409 -20.53 27.70 -13.82
CA GLN A 409 -19.12 27.76 -14.07
C GLN A 409 -18.39 26.75 -13.18
N VAL A 410 -17.64 25.83 -13.80
CA VAL A 410 -16.90 24.76 -13.09
C VAL A 410 -15.47 25.19 -12.85
N ASP A 411 -14.88 25.91 -13.81
CA ASP A 411 -13.60 26.60 -13.66
C ASP A 411 -13.57 27.88 -14.50
N LYS A 412 -12.42 28.56 -14.54
CA LYS A 412 -12.28 29.84 -15.27
C LYS A 412 -12.65 29.77 -16.76
N LYS A 413 -12.75 28.60 -17.38
CA LYS A 413 -13.00 28.44 -18.83
C LYS A 413 -14.16 27.50 -19.18
N ARG A 414 -14.55 26.59 -18.29
CA ARG A 414 -15.50 25.49 -18.55
C ARG A 414 -16.81 25.70 -17.78
N ARG A 415 -17.91 25.43 -18.48
CA ARG A 415 -19.26 25.37 -17.93
C ARG A 415 -19.68 23.91 -17.74
N LEU A 416 -20.70 23.68 -16.92
CA LEU A 416 -21.25 22.35 -16.66
C LEU A 416 -21.74 21.68 -17.95
N GLY A 417 -22.40 22.46 -18.81
CA GLY A 417 -22.92 22.03 -20.10
C GLY A 417 -24.36 21.51 -20.05
N PRO A 418 -25.07 21.56 -21.18
CA PRO A 418 -26.51 21.26 -21.26
C PRO A 418 -26.84 19.80 -20.98
N ALA A 419 -25.97 18.86 -21.38
CA ALA A 419 -26.22 17.43 -21.20
C ALA A 419 -26.34 17.05 -19.71
N ILE A 420 -25.41 17.51 -18.87
CA ILE A 420 -25.42 17.23 -17.43
C ILE A 420 -26.60 17.92 -16.75
N SER A 421 -26.89 19.17 -17.14
CA SER A 421 -28.04 19.93 -16.64
C SER A 421 -29.36 19.18 -16.90
N LYS A 422 -29.54 18.68 -18.13
CA LYS A 422 -30.70 17.87 -18.51
C LYS A 422 -30.79 16.59 -17.68
N THR A 423 -29.69 15.84 -17.53
CA THR A 423 -29.68 14.59 -16.73
C THR A 423 -30.07 14.83 -15.28
N ILE A 424 -29.56 15.88 -14.65
CA ILE A 424 -29.91 16.23 -13.26
C ILE A 424 -31.38 16.66 -13.15
N TYR A 425 -31.86 17.48 -14.10
CA TYR A 425 -33.26 17.87 -14.15
C TYR A 425 -34.16 16.63 -14.22
N GLN A 426 -33.86 15.70 -15.13
CA GLN A 426 -34.61 14.45 -15.27
C GLN A 426 -34.59 13.64 -13.97
N LEU A 427 -33.42 13.46 -13.34
CA LEU A 427 -33.29 12.71 -12.09
C LEU A 427 -34.19 13.23 -10.95
N TYR A 428 -34.29 14.55 -10.82
CA TYR A 428 -35.01 15.18 -9.69
C TYR A 428 -36.46 15.55 -10.00
N THR A 429 -36.91 15.47 -11.26
CA THR A 429 -38.26 15.89 -11.67
C THR A 429 -39.09 14.79 -12.35
N MET A 430 -38.46 13.76 -12.93
CA MET A 430 -39.18 12.63 -13.50
C MET A 430 -39.58 11.66 -12.37
N ASN A 431 -40.88 11.51 -12.15
CA ASN A 431 -41.46 10.66 -11.10
C ASN A 431 -41.34 9.13 -11.37
N GLU A 432 -40.54 8.70 -12.35
CA GLU A 432 -40.49 7.28 -12.79
C GLU A 432 -39.64 6.37 -11.88
N LEU A 433 -39.06 6.89 -10.79
CA LEU A 433 -38.28 6.12 -9.82
C LEU A 433 -38.97 5.98 -8.45
N ARG A 434 -40.27 6.29 -8.34
CA ARG A 434 -41.07 6.04 -7.13
C ARG A 434 -41.68 4.65 -7.09
#